data_AF-A0A8T5RIS8-F1
#
_entry.id   AF-A0A8T5RIS8-F1
#
_cell.length_a   1.000
_cell.length_b   1.000
_cell.length_c   1.000
_cell.angle_alpha   90.00
_cell.angle_beta   90.00
_cell.angle_gamma   90.00
#
_symmetry.space_group_name_H-M   'P 1'
#
loop_
_entity.id
_entity.type
_entity.pdbx_description
1 polymer ?
#
loop_
_entity_poly.entity_id
_entity_poly.type
_entity_poly.pdbx_seq_one_letter_code
_entity_poly.pdbx_strand_id
1 'polypeptide(L)' 'FPIPKRDMHEKELYGLMLEVKIRDTNISTGYATKWVKEQDLAYYTNLGVSNGFSVVEKHPIDGMFYIRFKKD' A
#
# COMPACT_ATOMS: atom_id res chain seq x y z
N PHE A 1 0.79 -38.72 -17.40
CA PHE A 1 1.08 -37.28 -17.61
C PHE A 1 1.09 -36.60 -16.25
N PRO A 2 2.10 -35.79 -15.91
CA PRO A 2 2.23 -35.22 -14.58
C PRO A 2 1.04 -34.30 -14.27
N ILE A 3 0.54 -34.35 -13.03
CA ILE A 3 -0.45 -33.39 -12.54
C ILE A 3 0.21 -32.01 -12.60
N PRO A 4 -0.40 -30.99 -13.25
CA PRO A 4 0.16 -29.65 -13.30
C PRO A 4 0.38 -29.11 -11.88
N LYS A 5 1.53 -28.48 -11.63
CA LYS A 5 1.83 -27.84 -10.34
C LYS A 5 0.76 -26.77 -10.06
N ARG A 6 0.32 -26.69 -8.80
CA ARG A 6 -0.64 -25.67 -8.34
C ARG A 6 -0.15 -24.30 -8.78
N ASP A 7 -0.92 -23.67 -9.66
CA ASP A 7 -0.75 -22.28 -10.01
C ASP A 7 -1.28 -21.45 -8.83
N MET A 8 -0.43 -21.31 -7.81
CA MET A 8 -0.59 -20.21 -6.89
C MET A 8 0.01 -19.00 -7.61
N HIS A 9 -0.80 -18.30 -8.41
CA HIS A 9 -0.60 -16.86 -8.54
C HIS A 9 -0.65 -16.32 -7.11
N GLU A 10 0.51 -16.20 -6.48
CA GLU A 10 0.67 -15.55 -5.20
C GLU A 10 0.10 -14.15 -5.40
N LYS A 11 -1.11 -13.94 -4.88
CA LYS A 11 -1.71 -12.61 -4.82
C LYS A 11 -0.71 -11.76 -4.07
N GLU A 12 -0.07 -10.82 -4.76
CA GLU A 12 1.00 -10.00 -4.21
C GLU A 12 0.51 -9.42 -2.88
N LEU A 13 1.20 -9.75 -1.80
CA LEU A 13 0.90 -9.19 -0.49
C LEU A 13 1.64 -7.87 -0.41
N TYR A 14 0.91 -6.76 -0.31
CA TYR A 14 1.52 -5.46 -0.03
C TYR A 14 1.40 -5.19 1.46
N GLY A 15 2.56 -4.99 2.10
CA GLY A 15 2.66 -4.76 3.52
C GLY A 15 3.36 -3.45 3.86
N LEU A 16 2.85 -2.76 4.87
CA LEU A 16 3.56 -1.68 5.55
C LEU A 16 4.18 -2.27 6.82
N MET A 17 5.51 -2.33 6.84
CA MET A 17 6.28 -2.66 8.03
C MET A 17 6.53 -1.37 8.82
N LEU A 18 6.21 -1.41 10.10
CA LEU A 18 6.43 -0.32 11.04
C LEU A 18 7.42 -0.82 12.08
N GLU A 19 8.60 -0.19 12.10
CA GLU A 19 9.64 -0.49 13.07
C GLU A 19 9.88 0.74 13.95
N VAL A 20 9.89 0.53 15.27
CA VAL A 20 10.24 1.55 16.25
C VAL A 20 11.34 1.01 17.15
N LYS A 21 12.42 1.78 17.31
CA LYS A 21 13.49 1.49 18.26
C LYS A 21 13.27 2.25 19.56
N ILE A 22 13.19 1.52 20.68
CA ILE A 22 13.08 2.06 22.04
C ILE A 22 14.27 1.55 22.85
N ARG A 23 15.22 2.44 23.17
CA ARG A 23 16.51 2.10 23.81
C ARG A 23 17.23 0.99 23.01
N ASP A 24 17.37 -0.19 23.61
CA ASP A 24 18.05 -1.35 23.04
C ASP A 24 17.07 -2.36 22.42
N THR A 25 15.77 -2.04 22.39
CA THR A 25 14.72 -2.93 21.89
C THR A 25 14.15 -2.40 20.58
N ASN A 26 14.09 -3.26 19.56
CA ASN A 26 13.35 -3.00 18.33
C ASN A 26 11.97 -3.66 18.41
N ILE A 27 10.92 -2.87 18.21
CA ILE A 27 9.54 -3.35 18.08
C ILE A 27 9.15 -3.20 16.62
N SER A 28 8.93 -4.33 15.95
CA SER A 28 8.42 -4.37 14.59
C SER A 28 6.98 -4.88 14.59
N THR A 29 6.09 -4.15 13.92
CA THR A 29 4.74 -4.61 13.57
C THR A 29 4.54 -4.41 12.07
N GLY A 30 3.59 -5.14 11.48
CA GLY A 30 3.33 -5.04 10.06
C GLY A 30 1.85 -5.23 9.77
N TYR A 31 1.35 -4.44 8.83
CA TYR A 31 0.04 -4.68 8.23
C TYR A 31 0.25 -5.11 6.79
N ALA A 32 -0.21 -6.31 6.43
CA ALA A 32 -0.20 -6.79 5.06
C ALA A 32 -1.63 -7.03 4.56
N THR A 33 -1.89 -6.65 3.31
CA THR A 33 -3.16 -6.90 2.65
C THR A 33 -2.95 -7.63 1.33
N LYS A 34 -3.92 -8.45 0.95
CA LYS A 34 -3.93 -9.12 -0.36
C LYS A 34 -4.21 -8.07 -1.43
N TRP A 35 -3.38 -8.03 -2.47
CA TRP A 35 -3.64 -7.23 -3.67
C TRP A 35 -4.72 -7.90 -4.51
N VAL A 36 -5.97 -7.76 -4.07
CA VAL A 36 -7.16 -8.32 -4.75
C VAL A 36 -8.00 -7.28 -5.47
N LYS A 37 -7.65 -6.00 -5.36
CA LYS A 37 -8.41 -4.89 -5.95
C LYS A 37 -7.47 -4.02 -6.79
N GLU A 38 -7.98 -3.55 -7.93
CA GLU A 38 -7.32 -2.50 -8.70
C GLU A 38 -7.10 -1.28 -7.81
N GLN A 39 -5.91 -0.70 -7.88
CA GLN A 39 -5.58 0.53 -7.18
C GLN A 39 -6.27 1.70 -7.90
N ASP A 40 -7.27 2.28 -7.26
CA ASP A 40 -8.00 3.44 -7.80
C ASP A 40 -7.40 4.73 -7.23
N LEU A 41 -6.65 5.43 -8.08
CA LEU A 41 -6.06 6.73 -7.78
C LEU A 41 -7.10 7.75 -7.26
N ALA A 42 -8.31 7.76 -7.81
CA ALA A 42 -9.37 8.67 -7.37
C ALA A 42 -9.85 8.30 -5.97
N TYR A 43 -10.03 7.02 -5.67
CA TYR A 43 -10.40 6.54 -4.34
C TYR A 43 -9.41 7.03 -3.27
N TYR A 44 -8.11 6.81 -3.46
CA TYR A 44 -7.09 7.20 -2.49
C TYR A 44 -6.93 8.71 -2.37
N THR A 45 -7.12 9.45 -3.48
CA THR A 45 -7.15 10.92 -3.45
C THR A 45 -8.29 11.42 -2.55
N ASN A 46 -9.51 10.89 -2.75
CA ASN A 46 -10.70 11.29 -2.00
C ASN A 46 -10.60 10.92 -0.52
N LEU A 47 -10.01 9.76 -0.21
CA LEU A 47 -9.79 9.32 1.17
C LEU A 47 -8.84 10.27 1.92
N GLY A 48 -7.75 10.72 1.30
CA GLY A 48 -6.84 11.68 1.92
C GLY A 48 -7.53 13.01 2.23
N VAL A 49 -8.29 13.54 1.27
CA VAL A 49 -9.05 14.79 1.44
C VAL A 49 -10.10 14.66 2.54
N SER A 50 -10.85 13.55 2.59
CA SER A 50 -11.86 13.34 3.64
C SER A 50 -11.28 13.23 5.05
N ASN A 51 -9.99 12.90 5.17
CA ASN A 51 -9.26 12.87 6.44
C ASN A 51 -8.54 14.19 6.77
N GLY A 52 -8.88 15.28 6.06
CA GLY A 52 -8.35 16.63 6.30
C GLY A 52 -6.89 16.77 5.88
N PHE A 53 -6.53 16.19 4.75
CA PHE A 53 -5.25 16.43 4.08
C PHE A 53 -5.48 17.13 2.75
N SER A 54 -4.56 18.02 2.39
CA SER A 54 -4.51 18.65 1.08
C SER A 54 -3.56 17.89 0.14
N VAL A 55 -3.93 17.74 -1.13
CA VAL A 55 -3.08 17.12 -2.16
C VAL A 55 -2.04 18.14 -2.62
N VAL A 56 -0.76 17.79 -2.49
CA VAL A 56 0.38 18.63 -2.91
C VAL A 56 0.87 18.22 -4.30
N GLU A 57 0.86 16.93 -4.61
CA GLU A 57 1.43 16.39 -5.83
C GLU A 57 0.72 15.09 -6.22
N LYS A 58 0.55 14.85 -7.52
CA LYS A 58 -0.15 13.69 -8.05
C LYS A 58 0.40 13.31 -9.42
N HIS A 59 0.93 12.10 -9.55
CA HIS A 59 1.46 11.56 -10.81
C HIS A 59 0.88 10.17 -11.08
N PRO A 60 0.05 9.99 -12.11
CA PRO A 60 -0.21 8.66 -12.66
C PRO A 60 1.04 8.18 -13.43
N ILE A 61 1.48 6.96 -13.17
CA ILE A 61 2.59 6.28 -13.84
C ILE A 61 2.00 4.99 -14.41
N ASP A 62 2.44 4.47 -15.56
CA ASP A 62 1.83 3.27 -16.15
C ASP A 62 1.78 2.11 -15.13
N GLY A 63 0.56 1.71 -14.73
CA GLY A 63 0.29 0.68 -13.72
C GLY A 63 0.49 1.09 -12.25
N MET A 64 0.85 2.34 -11.96
CA MET A 64 1.11 2.86 -10.61
C MET A 64 0.64 4.31 -10.44
N PHE A 65 0.66 4.82 -9.22
CA PHE A 65 0.50 6.27 -9.01
C PHE A 65 1.25 6.72 -7.78
N TYR A 66 1.62 7.99 -7.80
CA TYR A 66 2.17 8.70 -6.66
C TYR A 66 1.19 9.81 -6.25
N ILE A 67 0.91 9.90 -4.95
CA ILE A 67 0.15 11.01 -4.36
C ILE A 67 0.91 11.52 -3.13
N ARG A 68 1.15 12.82 -3.08
CA ARG A 68 1.71 13.50 -1.91
C ARG A 68 0.62 14.30 -1.21
N PHE A 69 0.47 14.05 0.09
CA PHE A 69 -0.44 14.78 0.95
C PHE A 69 0.31 15.69 1.91
N LYS A 70 -0.34 16.79 2.32
CA LYS A 70 0.07 17.64 3.44
C LYS A 70 -1.09 17.72 4.42
N LYS A 71 -0.78 17.60 5.72
CA LYS A 71 -1.77 17.83 6.77
C LYS A 71 -2.00 19.33 6.89
N ASP A 72 -3.27 19.73 6.84
CA ASP A 72 -3.69 21.10 7.14
C ASP A 72 -3.51 21.41 8.62
#